data_AF-A0A5Q8BGT7-F1
#
_entry.id   AF-A0A5Q8BGT7-F1
#
_cell.length_a   1.000
_cell.length_b   1.000
_cell.length_c   1.000
_cell.angle_alpha   90.00
_cell.angle_beta   90.00
_cell.angle_gamma   90.00
#
_symmetry.space_group_name_H-M   'P 1'
#
loop_
_entity.id
_entity.type
_entity.pdbx_description
1 polymer ?
#
loop_
_entity_poly.entity_id
_entity_poly.type
_entity_poly.pdbx_seq_one_letter_code
_entity_poly.pdbx_strand_id
1 'polypeptide(L)'
;MRNNNLPRGLRNNNPGNIRRNSDVFQGEKTSSDREFKQFKSMAYGYRAIFKILSNYYRNYKLDTIRKMIGRWAPENENDTEAYIKAVADYSGIPADDPIDINDREQMIRIVAGMSKVENGREADMSDVIAGWNLL
;
A
#
# COMPACT_ATOMS: atom_id res chain seq x y z
N MET A 1 -12.90 -8.05 -22.72
CA MET A 1 -14.04 -7.65 -21.86
C MET A 1 -13.47 -7.12 -20.55
N ARG A 2 -13.82 -5.89 -20.12
CA ARG A 2 -13.38 -5.38 -18.81
C ARG A 2 -14.10 -6.19 -17.73
N ASN A 3 -13.37 -6.96 -16.94
CA ASN A 3 -13.92 -7.65 -15.76
C ASN A 3 -14.42 -6.59 -14.77
N ASN A 4 -15.72 -6.29 -14.80
CA ASN A 4 -16.38 -5.35 -13.89
C ASN A 4 -16.39 -5.83 -12.42
N ASN A 5 -15.82 -7.01 -12.12
CA ASN A 5 -15.74 -7.59 -10.78
C ASN A 5 -14.46 -7.25 -9.99
N LEU A 6 -13.49 -6.56 -10.59
CA LEU A 6 -12.28 -6.16 -9.86
C LEU A 6 -12.55 -4.88 -9.05
N PRO A 7 -12.10 -4.79 -7.78
CA PRO A 7 -12.09 -3.54 -7.00
C PRO A 7 -11.41 -2.39 -7.76
N ARG A 8 -11.82 -1.14 -7.47
CA ARG A 8 -11.31 0.07 -8.13
C ARG A 8 -9.78 0.16 -8.09
N GLY A 9 -9.18 -0.06 -6.92
CA GLY A 9 -7.73 -0.05 -6.75
C GLY A 9 -7.03 -0.98 -7.73
N LEU A 10 -7.50 -2.23 -7.82
CA LEU A 10 -6.94 -3.21 -8.75
C LEU A 10 -7.15 -2.84 -10.23
N ARG A 11 -8.34 -2.33 -10.61
CA ARG A 11 -8.57 -1.82 -11.98
C ARG A 11 -7.64 -0.65 -12.34
N ASN A 12 -7.25 0.14 -11.34
CA ASN A 12 -6.38 1.29 -11.49
C ASN A 12 -4.88 0.94 -11.38
N ASN A 13 -4.52 -0.34 -11.19
CA ASN A 13 -3.17 -0.75 -10.80
C ASN A 13 -2.67 0.02 -9.57
N ASN A 14 -3.58 0.42 -8.68
CA ASN A 14 -3.35 1.24 -7.49
C ASN A 14 -3.82 0.44 -6.27
N PRO A 15 -3.06 -0.59 -5.84
CA PRO A 15 -3.50 -1.51 -4.79
C PRO A 15 -3.68 -0.82 -3.43
N GLY A 16 -3.08 0.36 -3.23
CA GLY A 16 -3.21 1.14 -2.00
C GLY A 16 -4.32 2.20 -2.03
N ASN A 17 -5.12 2.29 -3.10
CA ASN A 17 -6.07 3.41 -3.30
C ASN A 17 -5.42 4.80 -3.05
N ILE A 18 -4.19 5.02 -3.53
CA ILE A 18 -3.50 6.30 -3.38
C ILE A 18 -4.32 7.38 -4.09
N ARG A 19 -4.77 8.39 -3.32
CA ARG A 19 -5.53 9.54 -3.83
C ARG A 19 -4.64 10.44 -4.70
N ARG A 20 -5.25 11.18 -5.62
CA ARG A 20 -4.55 12.20 -6.42
C ARG A 20 -4.01 13.29 -5.51
N ASN A 21 -2.76 13.64 -5.72
CA ASN A 21 -2.04 14.71 -5.04
C ASN A 21 -0.96 15.27 -5.99
N SER A 22 -0.14 16.20 -5.51
CA SER A 22 0.96 16.81 -6.29
C SER A 22 2.16 15.89 -6.52
N ASP A 23 2.28 14.79 -5.78
CA ASP A 23 3.41 13.87 -5.95
C ASP A 23 3.31 13.16 -7.30
N VAL A 24 4.44 12.87 -7.93
CA VAL A 24 4.49 12.10 -9.17
C VAL A 24 5.30 10.84 -8.93
N PHE A 25 4.65 9.69 -9.07
CA PHE A 25 5.31 8.40 -8.87
C PHE A 25 5.83 7.83 -10.19
N GLN A 26 6.94 7.11 -10.14
CA GLN A 26 7.42 6.37 -11.30
C GLN A 26 6.36 5.35 -11.74
N GLY A 27 6.02 5.35 -13.02
CA GLY A 27 4.99 4.49 -13.59
C GLY A 27 3.55 4.95 -13.34
N GLU A 28 3.34 6.10 -12.69
CA GLU A 28 2.06 6.80 -12.72
C GLU A 28 1.72 7.17 -14.17
N LYS A 29 0.45 7.05 -14.52
CA LYS A 29 -0.09 7.48 -15.82
C LYS A 29 -1.27 8.41 -15.58
N THR A 30 -1.72 9.07 -16.64
CA THR A 30 -2.98 9.84 -16.59
C THR A 30 -4.11 8.94 -16.09
N SER A 31 -4.65 9.31 -14.92
CA SER A 31 -5.73 8.58 -14.30
C SER A 31 -7.05 8.94 -14.97
N SER A 32 -7.80 7.91 -15.41
CA SER A 32 -9.21 8.08 -15.76
C SER A 32 -10.11 8.21 -14.52
N ASP A 33 -9.56 8.00 -13.33
CA ASP A 33 -10.25 8.16 -12.05
C ASP A 33 -10.12 9.61 -11.55
N ARG A 34 -11.24 10.16 -11.05
CA ARG A 34 -11.30 11.55 -10.59
C ARG A 34 -10.56 11.78 -9.28
N GLU A 35 -10.50 10.77 -8.41
CA GLU A 35 -10.00 10.90 -7.05
C GLU A 35 -8.71 10.13 -6.80
N PHE A 36 -8.46 9.07 -7.57
CA PHE A 36 -7.35 8.16 -7.33
C PHE A 36 -6.30 8.20 -8.44
N LYS A 37 -5.05 7.94 -8.07
CA LYS A 37 -3.95 7.75 -9.03
C LYS A 37 -4.14 6.44 -9.80
N GLN A 38 -3.52 6.35 -10.97
CA GLN A 38 -3.49 5.15 -11.79
C GLN A 38 -2.07 4.86 -12.25
N PHE A 39 -1.71 3.58 -12.30
CA PHE A 39 -0.37 3.15 -12.69
C PHE A 39 -0.38 2.33 -13.97
N LYS A 40 0.76 2.29 -14.66
CA LYS A 40 0.92 1.54 -15.91
C LYS A 40 0.92 0.02 -15.70
N SER A 41 1.32 -0.46 -14.52
CA SER A 41 1.17 -1.86 -14.09
C SER A 41 1.03 -1.96 -12.56
N MET A 42 0.55 -3.09 -12.06
CA MET A 42 0.36 -3.35 -10.63
C MET A 42 1.65 -3.19 -9.82
N ALA A 43 2.78 -3.69 -10.36
CA ALA A 43 4.10 -3.53 -9.76
C ALA A 43 4.45 -2.06 -9.46
N TYR A 44 4.11 -1.12 -10.36
CA TYR A 44 4.35 0.31 -10.10
C TYR A 44 3.42 0.89 -9.01
N GLY A 45 2.20 0.37 -8.89
CA GLY A 45 1.31 0.69 -7.79
C GLY A 45 1.88 0.24 -6.44
N TYR A 46 2.36 -1.01 -6.35
CA TYR A 46 3.03 -1.50 -5.15
C TYR A 46 4.32 -0.74 -4.84
N ARG A 47 5.14 -0.46 -5.86
CA ARG A 47 6.33 0.40 -5.73
C ARG A 47 5.99 1.74 -5.08
N ALA A 48 4.89 2.38 -5.50
CA ALA A 48 4.47 3.65 -4.91
C ALA A 48 4.19 3.53 -3.41
N ILE A 49 3.50 2.46 -2.97
CA ILE A 49 3.27 2.20 -1.54
C ILE A 49 4.61 2.05 -0.80
N PHE A 50 5.55 1.25 -1.30
CA PHE A 50 6.86 1.09 -0.67
C PHE A 50 7.62 2.42 -0.54
N LYS A 51 7.56 3.29 -1.57
CA LYS A 51 8.18 4.63 -1.50
C LYS A 51 7.52 5.52 -0.46
N ILE A 52 6.20 5.46 -0.33
CA ILE A 52 5.48 6.22 0.70
C ILE A 52 5.90 5.76 2.10
N LEU A 53 5.90 4.45 2.37
CA LEU A 53 6.31 3.91 3.67
C LEU A 53 7.79 4.21 3.97
N SER A 54 8.66 4.16 2.96
CA SER A 54 10.06 4.57 3.12
C SER A 54 10.20 6.04 3.49
N ASN A 55 9.40 6.93 2.89
CA ASN A 55 9.37 8.35 3.27
C ASN A 55 8.79 8.55 4.68
N TYR A 56 7.78 7.76 5.08
CA TYR A 56 7.21 7.80 6.43
C TYR A 56 8.27 7.51 7.49
N TYR A 57 9.05 6.45 7.28
CA TYR A 57 10.17 6.11 8.15
C TYR A 57 11.24 7.21 8.15
N ARG A 58 11.74 7.61 6.98
CA ARG A 58 12.89 8.53 6.87
C ARG A 58 12.61 9.90 7.48
N ASN A 59 11.45 10.46 7.16
CA ASN A 59 11.11 11.85 7.48
C ASN A 59 10.41 12.02 8.84
N TYR A 60 9.68 10.99 9.30
CA TYR A 60 8.83 11.11 10.48
C TYR A 60 9.10 10.03 11.54
N LYS A 61 10.06 9.12 11.31
CA LYS A 61 10.39 8.01 12.22
C LYS A 61 9.19 7.13 12.56
N LEU A 62 8.33 6.90 11.57
CA LEU A 62 7.23 5.94 11.66
C LEU A 62 7.81 4.56 11.36
N ASP A 63 8.12 3.82 12.42
CA ASP A 63 8.92 2.61 12.44
C ASP A 63 8.15 1.39 12.98
N THR A 64 6.82 1.47 13.05
CA THR A 64 5.93 0.36 13.42
C THR A 64 4.71 0.34 12.49
N ILE A 65 4.01 -0.80 12.40
CA ILE A 65 2.77 -0.91 11.62
C ILE A 65 1.73 0.11 12.13
N ARG A 66 1.55 0.21 13.45
CA ARG A 66 0.63 1.19 14.08
C ARG A 66 0.90 2.60 13.60
N LYS A 67 2.16 3.04 13.62
CA LYS A 67 2.56 4.38 13.19
C LYS A 67 2.37 4.61 11.69
N MET A 68 2.75 3.63 10.87
CA MET A 68 2.63 3.74 9.41
C MET A 68 1.16 3.79 8.96
N ILE A 69 0.33 2.87 9.47
CA ILE A 69 -1.09 2.81 9.12
C ILE A 69 -1.87 3.97 9.72
N GLY A 70 -1.55 4.41 10.95
CA GLY A 70 -2.16 5.60 11.55
C GLY A 70 -1.97 6.87 10.71
N ARG A 71 -0.86 6.96 9.96
CA ARG A 71 -0.66 8.04 8.98
C ARG A 71 -1.34 7.74 7.63
N TRP A 72 -1.35 6.49 7.19
CA TRP A 72 -1.92 6.07 5.91
C TRP A 72 -3.45 6.25 5.87
N ALA A 73 -4.13 5.84 6.94
CA ALA A 73 -5.59 5.81 7.07
C ALA A 73 -6.00 6.35 8.45
N PRO A 74 -6.00 7.68 8.67
CA PRO A 74 -6.39 8.28 9.95
C PRO A 74 -7.88 8.07 10.28
N GLU A 75 -8.19 8.18 11.58
CA GLU A 75 -9.49 7.80 12.19
C GLU A 75 -10.68 8.66 11.75
N ASN A 76 -10.43 9.81 11.13
CA ASN A 76 -11.50 10.71 10.68
C ASN A 76 -12.40 10.09 9.60
N GLU A 77 -11.88 9.10 8.86
CA GLU A 77 -12.59 8.42 7.76
C GLU A 77 -12.55 6.88 7.85
N ASN A 78 -11.79 6.31 8.79
CA ASN A 78 -11.47 4.87 8.81
C ASN A 78 -11.55 4.28 10.22
N ASP A 79 -11.81 2.98 10.28
CA ASP A 79 -11.50 2.18 11.48
C ASP A 79 -9.99 1.84 11.47
N THR A 80 -9.18 2.81 11.89
CA THR A 80 -7.72 2.72 11.86
C THR A 80 -7.21 1.55 12.70
N GLU A 81 -7.81 1.26 13.85
CA GLU A 81 -7.40 0.14 14.70
C GLU A 81 -7.67 -1.20 14.02
N ALA A 82 -8.83 -1.36 13.36
CA ALA A 82 -9.12 -2.56 12.58
C ALA A 82 -8.13 -2.73 11.43
N TYR A 83 -7.72 -1.65 10.76
CA TYR A 83 -6.69 -1.68 9.71
C TYR A 83 -5.36 -2.16 10.30
N ILE A 84 -4.88 -1.52 11.38
CA ILE A 84 -3.63 -1.88 12.06
C ILE A 84 -3.63 -3.37 12.42
N LYS A 85 -4.70 -3.85 13.05
CA LYS A 85 -4.83 -5.25 13.44
C LYS A 85 -4.80 -6.18 12.23
N ALA A 86 -5.54 -5.87 11.17
CA ALA A 86 -5.58 -6.68 9.97
C ALA A 86 -4.20 -6.81 9.31
N VAL A 87 -3.43 -5.72 9.23
CA VAL A 87 -2.07 -5.74 8.66
C VAL A 87 -1.08 -6.47 9.57
N ALA A 88 -1.16 -6.26 10.89
CA ALA A 88 -0.34 -6.96 11.86
C ALA A 88 -0.56 -8.48 11.78
N ASP A 89 -1.82 -8.92 11.82
CA ASP A 89 -2.19 -10.33 11.73
C ASP A 89 -1.76 -10.95 10.40
N TYR A 90 -1.98 -10.24 9.28
CA TYR A 90 -1.61 -10.73 7.96
C TYR A 90 -0.09 -10.85 7.79
N SER A 91 0.65 -9.85 8.29
CA SER A 91 2.11 -9.86 8.18
C SER A 91 2.78 -10.78 9.18
N GLY A 92 2.12 -11.14 10.28
CA GLY A 92 2.71 -11.87 11.40
C GLY A 92 3.71 -11.04 12.19
N ILE A 93 3.58 -9.70 12.14
CA ILE A 93 4.42 -8.74 12.86
C ILE A 93 3.51 -7.97 13.83
N PRO A 94 3.81 -7.95 15.14
CA PRO A 94 3.02 -7.18 16.09
C PRO A 94 2.96 -5.69 15.72
N ALA A 95 1.82 -5.05 15.98
CA ALA A 95 1.54 -3.69 15.52
C ALA A 95 2.54 -2.64 16.01
N ASP A 96 3.11 -2.86 17.20
CA ASP A 96 3.98 -1.95 17.93
C ASP A 96 5.46 -2.37 17.90
N ASP A 97 5.79 -3.48 17.24
CA ASP A 97 7.17 -3.92 17.06
C ASP A 97 7.88 -3.05 16.00
N PRO A 98 9.17 -2.72 16.21
CA PRO A 98 9.96 -2.03 15.20
C PRO A 98 10.08 -2.85 13.91
N ILE A 99 9.91 -2.19 12.77
CA ILE A 99 10.10 -2.80 11.44
C ILE A 99 11.35 -2.27 10.76
N ASP A 100 12.06 -3.15 10.05
CA ASP A 100 13.15 -2.73 9.15
C ASP A 100 12.59 -2.45 7.75
N ILE A 101 12.58 -1.16 7.38
CA ILE A 101 12.10 -0.71 6.07
C ILE A 101 12.90 -1.28 4.88
N ASN A 102 14.10 -1.80 5.12
CA ASN A 102 14.94 -2.41 4.09
C ASN A 102 14.82 -3.95 4.06
N ASP A 103 14.13 -4.55 5.05
CA ASP A 103 13.83 -5.97 5.03
C ASP A 103 12.69 -6.25 4.05
N ARG A 104 13.05 -6.87 2.94
CA ARG A 104 12.11 -7.26 1.88
C ARG A 104 10.97 -8.11 2.41
N GLU A 105 11.24 -9.14 3.22
CA GLU A 105 10.23 -10.11 3.64
C GLU A 105 9.20 -9.49 4.60
N GLN A 106 9.64 -8.57 5.46
CA GLN A 106 8.73 -7.80 6.29
C GLN A 106 7.86 -6.88 5.42
N MET A 107 8.49 -6.10 4.55
CA MET A 107 7.81 -5.06 3.80
C MET A 107 6.81 -5.62 2.78
N ILE A 108 7.14 -6.70 2.06
CA ILE A 108 6.19 -7.30 1.10
C ILE A 108 4.96 -7.85 1.82
N ARG A 109 5.10 -8.41 3.02
CA ARG A 109 3.97 -8.92 3.80
C ARG A 109 3.09 -7.78 4.33
N ILE A 110 3.70 -6.70 4.84
CA ILE A 110 2.97 -5.51 5.30
C ILE A 110 2.18 -4.89 4.14
N VAL A 111 2.82 -4.64 3.00
CA VAL A 111 2.17 -4.01 1.84
C VAL A 111 1.12 -4.91 1.20
N ALA A 112 1.32 -6.24 1.20
CA ALA A 112 0.29 -7.20 0.81
C ALA A 112 -0.94 -7.13 1.73
N GLY A 113 -0.73 -7.06 3.05
CA GLY A 113 -1.79 -6.88 4.03
C GLY A 113 -2.57 -5.58 3.82
N MET A 114 -1.87 -4.47 3.56
CA MET A 114 -2.52 -3.19 3.20
C MET A 114 -3.39 -3.34 1.95
N SER A 115 -2.85 -3.90 0.86
CA SER A 115 -3.62 -4.12 -0.38
C SER A 115 -4.86 -4.98 -0.15
N LYS A 116 -4.78 -5.99 0.73
CA LYS A 116 -5.92 -6.83 1.08
C LYS A 116 -7.01 -6.04 1.79
N VAL A 117 -6.66 -5.18 2.74
CA VAL A 117 -7.62 -4.28 3.41
C VAL A 117 -8.28 -3.35 2.39
N GLU A 118 -7.49 -2.74 1.50
CA GLU A 118 -7.95 -1.75 0.51
C GLU A 118 -8.88 -2.32 -0.58
N ASN A 119 -8.70 -3.60 -0.92
CA ASN A 119 -9.40 -4.23 -2.05
C ASN A 119 -10.29 -5.40 -1.65
N GLY A 120 -10.28 -5.82 -0.38
CA GLY A 120 -11.03 -6.98 0.11
C GLY A 120 -10.65 -8.31 -0.56
N ARG A 121 -9.43 -8.40 -1.11
CA ARG A 121 -8.93 -9.57 -1.87
C ARG A 121 -7.46 -9.80 -1.59
N GLU A 122 -7.03 -11.05 -1.64
CA GLU A 122 -5.62 -11.40 -1.51
C GLU A 122 -4.76 -10.68 -2.55
N ALA A 123 -3.61 -10.18 -2.11
CA ALA A 123 -2.61 -9.60 -3.00
C ALA A 123 -1.94 -10.71 -3.81
N ASP A 124 -1.73 -10.48 -5.11
CA ASP A 124 -0.83 -11.33 -5.88
C ASP A 124 0.62 -11.04 -5.45
N MET A 125 1.22 -11.99 -4.74
CA MET A 125 2.57 -11.80 -4.21
C MET A 125 3.62 -11.62 -5.30
N SER A 126 3.40 -12.11 -6.52
CA SER A 126 4.32 -11.89 -7.63
C SER A 126 4.37 -10.41 -8.03
N ASP A 127 3.22 -9.71 -8.02
CA ASP A 127 3.12 -8.28 -8.28
C ASP A 127 3.72 -7.45 -7.13
N VAL A 128 3.49 -7.86 -5.87
CA VAL A 128 4.07 -7.20 -4.70
C VAL A 128 5.60 -7.26 -4.75
N ILE A 129 6.15 -8.45 -5.02
CA ILE A 129 7.58 -8.69 -5.17
C ILE A 129 8.14 -7.90 -6.36
N ALA A 130 7.44 -7.90 -7.49
CA ALA A 130 7.85 -7.11 -8.66
C ALA A 130 7.90 -5.61 -8.31
N GLY A 131 6.95 -5.11 -7.51
CA GLY A 131 6.97 -3.73 -7.03
C GLY A 131 8.16 -3.42 -6.13
N TRP A 132 8.54 -4.35 -5.24
CA TRP A 132 9.74 -4.22 -4.41
C TRP A 132 11.02 -4.17 -5.26
N ASN A 133 11.12 -5.03 -6.26
CA ASN A 133 12.30 -5.10 -7.14
C ASN A 133 12.48 -3.85 -8.02
N LEU A 134 11.52 -2.92 -8.04
CA LEU A 134 11.60 -1.64 -8.75
C LEU A 134 12.02 -0.46 -7.85
N LEU A 135 12.37 -0.69 -6.58
CA LEU A 135 12.72 0.35 -5.61
C LEU A 135 13.98 1.16 -5.94
#